data_AF-A0A1C6NLN1-F1
#
_entry.id   AF-A0A1C6NLN1-F1
#
_cell.length_a   1.000
_cell.length_b   1.000
_cell.length_c   1.000
_cell.angle_alpha   90.00
_cell.angle_beta   90.00
_cell.angle_gamma   90.00
#
_symmetry.space_group_name_H-M   'P 1'
#
loop_
_entity.id
_entity.type
_entity.pdbx_description
1 polymer ?
#
loop_
_entity_poly.entity_id
_entity_poly.type
_entity_poly.pdbx_seq_one_letter_code
_entity_poly.pdbx_strand_id
1 'polypeptide(L)'
;MTRSIAHPPEITRALTAAAPRARFVRAAALLWGCVVFMPVGLNYAAAGLLVLALLASGGFRERAARWQGDPLRWPILAFVAWVLVVLALRPHHPETGLSLWHDARIAVTLALTLLLSVEETVWALRGFVLAAAFAVLVIILGHTVGLPTLPIWHNVLVMKGNKSINDALLFALIGASAAVWGLAHLNDTRDRWHWAGPAFAVTIVTAAIVTVTLPNRTSLLGLLLAVFAACVHQWRGRLRVLAVALCVGAVVAAGLVWQAPSVQEKFTLGIQELEAAQAGAVSEGSWVVRFHMYRETTGMMLDAPLAGLGLGSWTPEWHRRGPKLLYDYSMPHNDFLWLGAETGVPGLLILAALFATGLVIAWRRHDITGRLAFAAMLILLVATCVNSAMRDAAIGLSLPWIAFLYLHLARAPGNPWVGVLPGEWGAVLRG
;
A
#
# COMPACT_ATOMS: atom_id res chain seq x y z
N MET A 1 29.76 15.03 -50.70
CA MET A 1 30.81 14.99 -49.66
C MET A 1 30.15 15.10 -48.30
N THR A 2 29.80 13.94 -47.72
CA THR A 2 29.14 13.78 -46.42
C THR A 2 30.20 13.67 -45.32
N ARG A 3 30.26 14.66 -44.42
CA ARG A 3 31.12 14.59 -43.22
C ARG A 3 30.42 13.71 -42.18
N SER A 4 30.94 12.50 -42.01
CA SER A 4 30.68 11.62 -40.86
C SER A 4 31.23 12.29 -39.59
N ILE A 5 30.33 12.64 -38.66
CA ILE A 5 30.71 13.11 -37.32
C ILE A 5 30.98 11.84 -36.50
N ALA A 6 32.26 11.48 -36.37
CA ALA A 6 32.70 10.43 -35.48
C ALA A 6 32.39 10.86 -34.02
N HIS A 7 31.52 10.10 -33.36
CA HIS A 7 31.33 10.23 -31.91
C HIS A 7 32.60 9.78 -31.18
N PRO A 8 33.14 10.57 -30.24
CA PRO A 8 34.33 10.18 -29.50
C PRO A 8 34.05 8.96 -28.59
N PRO A 9 34.95 7.97 -28.53
CA PRO A 9 34.78 6.69 -27.80
C PRO A 9 34.70 6.82 -26.27
N GLU A 10 34.81 8.03 -25.73
CA GLU A 10 34.79 8.29 -24.28
C GLU A 10 33.37 8.29 -23.68
N ILE A 11 32.34 8.66 -24.45
CA ILE A 11 30.95 8.66 -23.96
C ILE A 11 30.43 7.23 -23.81
N THR A 12 30.86 6.31 -24.68
CA THR A 12 30.50 4.88 -24.62
C THR A 12 31.18 4.16 -23.46
N ARG A 13 32.36 4.63 -23.01
CA ARG A 13 33.05 4.12 -21.81
C ARG A 13 32.41 4.59 -20.50
N ALA A 14 31.86 5.80 -20.46
CA ALA A 14 31.12 6.29 -19.29
C ALA A 14 29.78 5.54 -19.09
N LEU A 15 29.11 5.11 -20.17
CA LEU A 15 27.86 4.35 -20.11
C LEU A 15 28.06 2.86 -19.75
N THR A 16 29.26 2.31 -19.95
CA THR A 16 29.60 0.92 -19.63
C THR A 16 30.19 0.73 -18.22
N ALA A 17 30.57 1.82 -17.55
CA ALA A 17 31.12 1.81 -16.19
C ALA A 17 30.05 1.94 -15.07
N ALA A 18 28.78 1.62 -15.35
CA ALA A 18 27.84 1.37 -14.26
C ALA A 18 28.29 0.08 -13.53
N ALA A 19 29.00 0.27 -12.42
CA ALA A 19 29.70 -0.78 -11.67
C ALA A 19 28.80 -2.02 -11.44
N PRO A 20 29.38 -3.24 -11.42
CA PRO A 20 28.64 -4.49 -11.11
C PRO A 20 27.81 -4.41 -9.82
N ARG A 21 28.19 -3.52 -8.89
CA ARG A 21 27.49 -3.19 -7.64
C ARG A 21 26.10 -2.60 -7.84
N ALA A 22 25.88 -1.78 -8.87
CA ALA A 22 24.56 -1.20 -9.17
C ALA A 22 23.58 -2.24 -9.71
N ARG A 23 24.08 -3.30 -10.38
CA ARG A 23 23.24 -4.39 -10.91
C ARG A 23 22.66 -5.26 -9.81
N PHE A 24 23.41 -5.45 -8.71
CA PHE A 24 22.96 -6.29 -7.60
C PHE A 24 21.77 -5.68 -6.85
N VAL A 25 21.80 -4.38 -6.55
CA VAL A 25 20.67 -3.69 -5.88
C VAL A 25 19.43 -3.69 -6.77
N ARG A 26 19.60 -3.43 -8.08
CA ARG A 26 18.50 -3.51 -9.06
C ARG A 26 17.86 -4.90 -9.10
N ALA A 27 18.67 -5.95 -9.08
CA ALA A 27 18.17 -7.34 -9.06
C ALA A 27 17.45 -7.68 -7.76
N ALA A 28 17.96 -7.24 -6.60
CA ALA A 28 17.30 -7.44 -5.31
C ALA A 28 15.98 -6.65 -5.21
N ALA A 29 15.97 -5.41 -5.71
CA ALA A 29 14.77 -4.57 -5.78
C ALA A 29 13.71 -5.20 -6.70
N LEU A 30 14.12 -5.67 -7.90
CA LEU A 30 13.28 -6.44 -8.82
C LEU A 30 12.70 -7.69 -8.13
N LEU A 31 13.54 -8.47 -7.45
CA LEU A 31 13.12 -9.69 -6.76
C LEU A 31 12.03 -9.39 -5.71
N TRP A 32 12.19 -8.35 -4.88
CA TRP A 32 11.16 -7.99 -3.91
C TRP A 32 9.85 -7.63 -4.61
N GLY A 33 9.91 -6.85 -5.69
CA GLY A 33 8.75 -6.62 -6.55
C GLY A 33 8.09 -7.92 -7.06
N CYS A 34 8.89 -8.90 -7.48
CA CYS A 34 8.40 -10.18 -8.01
C CYS A 34 7.67 -11.05 -6.97
N VAL A 35 7.98 -10.89 -5.68
CA VAL A 35 7.47 -11.78 -4.62
C VAL A 35 6.35 -11.17 -3.77
N VAL A 36 5.85 -9.98 -4.07
CA VAL A 36 4.81 -9.33 -3.25
C VAL A 36 3.49 -10.11 -3.18
N PHE A 37 3.18 -10.92 -4.19
CA PHE A 37 2.04 -11.85 -4.22
C PHE A 37 2.36 -13.23 -3.61
N MET A 38 3.63 -13.53 -3.35
CA MET A 38 4.09 -14.82 -2.81
C MET A 38 4.07 -14.84 -1.27
N PRO A 39 4.17 -16.02 -0.61
CA PRO A 39 4.15 -16.13 0.85
C PRO A 39 5.09 -15.15 1.58
N VAL A 40 4.70 -14.75 2.78
CA VAL A 40 5.40 -13.71 3.57
C VAL A 40 6.90 -14.02 3.79
N GLY A 41 7.27 -15.30 3.92
CA GLY A 41 8.68 -15.70 4.04
C GLY A 41 9.55 -15.28 2.85
N LEU A 42 9.01 -15.34 1.63
CA LEU A 42 9.73 -14.87 0.43
C LEU A 42 9.87 -13.35 0.40
N ASN A 43 8.89 -12.61 0.95
CA ASN A 43 8.99 -11.16 1.12
C ASN A 43 10.08 -10.77 2.12
N TYR A 44 10.20 -11.47 3.25
CA TYR A 44 11.30 -11.28 4.18
C TYR A 44 12.66 -11.60 3.54
N ALA A 45 12.76 -12.71 2.80
CA ALA A 45 13.99 -13.08 2.12
C ALA A 45 14.42 -12.01 1.09
N ALA A 46 13.47 -11.49 0.31
CA ALA A 46 13.75 -10.43 -0.66
C ALA A 46 14.10 -9.09 0.00
N ALA A 47 13.41 -8.72 1.08
CA ALA A 47 13.75 -7.53 1.86
C ALA A 47 15.16 -7.62 2.46
N GLY A 48 15.52 -8.77 3.05
CA GLY A 48 16.85 -9.05 3.57
C GLY A 48 17.93 -9.02 2.49
N LEU A 49 17.66 -9.63 1.32
CA LEU A 49 18.55 -9.55 0.15
C LEU A 49 18.75 -8.11 -0.32
N LEU A 50 17.70 -7.28 -0.30
CA LEU A 50 17.85 -5.86 -0.65
C LEU A 50 18.72 -5.12 0.36
N VAL A 51 18.55 -5.34 1.66
CA VAL A 51 19.42 -4.76 2.70
C VAL A 51 20.88 -5.17 2.46
N LEU A 52 21.14 -6.47 2.27
CA LEU A 52 22.48 -6.97 1.97
C LEU A 52 23.05 -6.38 0.68
N ALA A 53 22.23 -6.23 -0.35
CA ALA A 53 22.63 -5.61 -1.62
C ALA A 53 22.99 -4.14 -1.45
N LEU A 54 22.21 -3.38 -0.67
CA LEU A 54 22.50 -1.99 -0.38
C LEU A 54 23.83 -1.84 0.36
N LEU A 55 24.05 -2.65 1.40
CA LEU A 55 25.30 -2.66 2.17
C LEU A 55 26.51 -3.05 1.30
N ALA A 56 26.38 -4.08 0.46
CA ALA A 56 27.46 -4.55 -0.42
C ALA A 56 27.75 -3.61 -1.59
N SER A 57 26.73 -2.87 -2.07
CA SER A 57 26.88 -1.97 -3.22
C SER A 57 27.65 -0.68 -2.90
N GLY A 58 27.68 -0.27 -1.63
CA GLY A 58 28.22 1.02 -1.19
C GLY A 58 27.33 2.21 -1.61
N GLY A 59 27.96 3.34 -1.94
CA GLY A 59 27.24 4.58 -2.27
C GLY A 59 26.57 5.23 -1.05
N PHE A 60 27.16 5.05 0.14
CA PHE A 60 26.59 5.54 1.39
C PHE A 60 26.42 7.06 1.39
N ARG A 61 27.29 7.80 0.71
CA ARG A 61 27.20 9.27 0.62
C ARG A 61 25.99 9.70 -0.19
N GLU A 62 25.76 9.10 -1.35
CA GLU A 62 24.61 9.41 -2.21
C GLU A 62 23.29 8.96 -1.55
N ARG A 63 23.29 7.81 -0.89
CA ARG A 63 22.14 7.29 -0.13
C ARG A 63 21.83 8.17 1.09
N ALA A 64 22.85 8.60 1.82
CA ALA A 64 22.70 9.55 2.93
C ALA A 64 22.18 10.91 2.43
N ALA A 65 22.67 11.40 1.29
CA ALA A 65 22.17 12.64 0.70
C ALA A 65 20.69 12.52 0.30
N ARG A 66 20.27 11.38 -0.29
CA ARG A 66 18.85 11.11 -0.58
C ARG A 66 18.01 11.09 0.69
N TRP A 67 18.44 10.35 1.72
CA TRP A 67 17.79 10.33 3.02
C TRP A 67 17.66 11.72 3.63
N GLN A 68 18.73 12.53 3.59
CA GLN A 68 18.75 13.87 4.14
C GLN A 68 17.89 14.87 3.36
N GLY A 69 17.74 14.68 2.05
CA GLY A 69 16.87 15.51 1.21
C GLY A 69 15.38 15.17 1.36
N ASP A 70 15.04 14.09 2.07
CA ASP A 70 13.71 13.53 2.06
C ASP A 70 12.82 14.06 3.19
N PRO A 71 11.65 14.66 2.93
CA PRO A 71 10.74 15.09 3.98
C PRO A 71 10.19 13.93 4.83
N LEU A 72 10.09 12.70 4.30
CA LEU A 72 9.62 11.53 5.05
C LEU A 72 10.62 11.06 6.11
N ARG A 73 11.87 11.51 6.06
CA ARG A 73 12.88 11.16 7.09
C ARG A 73 12.41 11.57 8.49
N TRP A 74 11.71 12.69 8.62
CA TRP A 74 11.31 13.25 9.90
C TRP A 74 10.25 12.39 10.61
N PRO A 75 9.11 12.05 10.00
CA PRO A 75 8.15 11.15 10.63
C PRO A 75 8.73 9.73 10.86
N ILE A 76 9.62 9.23 9.99
CA ILE A 76 10.29 7.94 10.21
C ILE A 76 11.24 8.00 11.42
N LEU A 77 12.06 9.05 11.54
CA LEU A 77 12.94 9.23 12.69
C LEU A 77 12.15 9.45 13.98
N ALA A 78 11.07 10.23 13.92
CA ALA A 78 10.18 10.43 15.06
C ALA A 78 9.56 9.11 15.51
N PHE A 79 9.14 8.25 14.57
CA PHE A 79 8.61 6.92 14.86
C PHE A 79 9.64 6.06 15.59
N VAL A 80 10.85 5.93 15.03
CA VAL A 80 11.93 5.14 15.65
C VAL A 80 12.30 5.69 17.02
N ALA A 81 12.52 7.00 17.12
CA ALA A 81 12.90 7.63 18.38
C ALA A 81 11.82 7.44 19.44
N TRP A 82 10.55 7.58 19.08
CA TRP A 82 9.43 7.42 20.01
C TRP A 82 9.27 5.98 20.50
N VAL A 83 9.37 5.01 19.59
CA VAL A 83 9.37 3.57 19.96
C VAL A 83 10.49 3.26 20.94
N LEU A 84 11.71 3.80 20.73
CA LEU A 84 12.83 3.62 21.65
C LEU A 84 12.61 4.29 23.01
N VAL A 85 11.99 5.48 23.05
CA VAL A 85 11.61 6.16 24.29
C VAL A 85 10.60 5.32 25.06
N VAL A 86 9.56 4.81 24.40
CA VAL A 86 8.55 3.95 25.03
C VAL A 86 9.18 2.64 25.53
N LEU A 87 10.05 2.01 24.74
CA LEU A 87 10.79 0.82 25.14
C LEU A 87 11.64 1.05 26.40
N ALA A 88 12.24 2.23 26.54
CA ALA A 88 13.08 2.57 27.69
C ALA A 88 12.26 2.93 28.95
N LEU A 89 11.09 3.55 28.79
CA LEU A 89 10.31 4.13 29.90
C LEU A 89 9.14 3.25 30.37
N ARG A 90 8.65 2.31 29.54
CA ARG A 90 7.47 1.50 29.85
C ARG A 90 7.82 0.06 30.24
N PRO A 91 6.94 -0.62 30.99
CA PRO A 91 7.11 -2.03 31.31
C PRO A 91 7.20 -2.88 30.04
N HIS A 92 8.01 -3.95 30.12
CA HIS A 92 8.10 -4.95 29.06
C HIS A 92 7.07 -6.05 29.32
N HIS A 93 6.44 -6.48 28.24
CA HIS A 93 5.44 -7.52 28.15
C HIS A 93 6.01 -8.75 27.44
N PRO A 94 5.38 -9.93 27.54
CA PRO A 94 5.84 -11.12 26.81
C PRO A 94 6.03 -10.88 25.30
N GLU A 95 5.17 -10.04 24.70
CA GLU A 95 5.19 -9.72 23.27
C GLU A 95 6.06 -8.49 22.92
N THR A 96 6.80 -7.90 23.87
CA THR A 96 7.62 -6.70 23.60
C THR A 96 8.62 -6.93 22.47
N GLY A 97 9.31 -8.08 22.45
CA GLY A 97 10.27 -8.38 21.39
C GLY A 97 9.62 -8.51 20.00
N LEU A 98 8.44 -9.12 19.93
CA LEU A 98 7.68 -9.24 18.69
C LEU A 98 7.17 -7.88 18.22
N SER A 99 6.64 -7.05 19.12
CA SER A 99 6.19 -5.69 18.80
C SER A 99 7.35 -4.83 18.29
N LEU A 100 8.50 -4.86 18.98
CA LEU A 100 9.70 -4.16 18.54
C LEU A 100 10.18 -4.62 17.15
N TRP A 101 10.07 -5.91 16.83
CA TRP A 101 10.36 -6.42 15.50
C TRP A 101 9.40 -5.87 14.44
N HIS A 102 8.10 -5.79 14.75
CA HIS A 102 7.12 -5.19 13.85
C HIS A 102 7.40 -3.71 13.59
N ASP A 103 7.71 -2.94 14.63
CA ASP A 103 8.09 -1.52 14.53
C ASP A 103 9.38 -1.34 13.71
N ALA A 104 10.41 -2.12 14.00
CA ALA A 104 11.66 -2.09 13.27
C ALA A 104 11.45 -2.42 11.80
N ARG A 105 10.67 -3.45 11.49
CA ARG A 105 10.32 -3.82 10.11
C ARG A 105 9.59 -2.69 9.39
N ILE A 106 8.60 -2.05 10.03
CA ILE A 106 7.91 -0.89 9.44
C ILE A 106 8.95 0.19 9.08
N ALA A 107 9.75 0.63 10.05
CA ALA A 107 10.75 1.67 9.84
C ALA A 107 11.75 1.31 8.73
N VAL A 108 12.22 0.06 8.70
CA VAL A 108 13.17 -0.44 7.69
C VAL A 108 12.52 -0.48 6.31
N THR A 109 11.31 -1.04 6.16
CA THR A 109 10.61 -1.09 4.86
C THR A 109 10.42 0.31 4.28
N LEU A 110 10.04 1.28 5.10
CA LEU A 110 9.89 2.66 4.66
C LEU A 110 11.25 3.27 4.31
N ALA A 111 12.24 3.15 5.19
CA ALA A 111 13.57 3.72 4.97
C ALA A 111 14.25 3.18 3.71
N LEU A 112 14.09 1.88 3.41
CA LEU A 112 14.65 1.27 2.20
C LEU A 112 14.18 1.98 0.93
N THR A 113 12.91 2.39 0.85
CA THR A 113 12.40 3.11 -0.32
C THR A 113 13.03 4.51 -0.50
N LEU A 114 13.44 5.16 0.59
CA LEU A 114 14.15 6.45 0.56
C LEU A 114 15.60 6.30 0.11
N LEU A 115 16.23 5.16 0.40
CA LEU A 115 17.63 4.89 0.06
C LEU A 115 17.82 4.49 -1.41
N LEU A 116 16.77 3.98 -2.06
CA LEU A 116 16.82 3.62 -3.47
C LEU A 116 17.07 4.84 -4.37
N SER A 117 17.72 4.60 -5.50
CA SER A 117 17.70 5.50 -6.65
C SER A 117 16.43 5.31 -7.48
N VAL A 118 16.09 6.30 -8.30
CA VAL A 118 14.92 6.22 -9.21
C VAL A 118 14.99 4.98 -10.09
N GLU A 119 16.18 4.62 -10.57
CA GLU A 119 16.35 3.42 -11.40
C GLU A 119 16.10 2.14 -10.59
N GLU A 120 16.66 2.02 -9.38
CA GLU A 120 16.41 0.86 -8.49
C GLU A 120 14.90 0.73 -8.16
N THR A 121 14.20 1.85 -7.94
CA THR A 121 12.75 1.90 -7.76
C THR A 121 11.99 1.42 -9.00
N VAL A 122 12.41 1.84 -10.20
CA VAL A 122 11.82 1.36 -11.46
C VAL A 122 12.01 -0.15 -11.62
N TRP A 123 13.16 -0.70 -11.23
CA TRP A 123 13.38 -2.16 -11.23
C TRP A 123 12.47 -2.89 -10.25
N ALA A 124 12.24 -2.36 -9.06
CA ALA A 124 11.25 -2.93 -8.14
C ALA A 124 9.83 -2.93 -8.73
N LEU A 125 9.44 -1.84 -9.38
CA LEU A 125 8.13 -1.73 -10.03
C LEU A 125 7.98 -2.66 -11.25
N ARG A 126 9.05 -2.92 -12.00
CA ARG A 126 9.07 -3.98 -13.01
C ARG A 126 8.73 -5.33 -12.40
N GLY A 127 9.34 -5.64 -11.26
CA GLY A 127 9.08 -6.87 -10.52
C GLY A 127 7.61 -6.96 -10.10
N PHE A 128 7.06 -5.86 -9.60
CA PHE A 128 5.65 -5.78 -9.24
C PHE A 128 4.71 -6.01 -10.42
N VAL A 129 4.98 -5.39 -11.58
CA VAL A 129 4.17 -5.60 -12.80
C VAL A 129 4.27 -7.05 -13.29
N LEU A 130 5.46 -7.66 -13.25
CA LEU A 130 5.64 -9.08 -13.58
C LEU A 130 4.88 -9.99 -12.61
N ALA A 131 4.95 -9.71 -11.31
CA ALA A 131 4.22 -10.46 -10.28
C ALA A 131 2.71 -10.35 -10.47
N ALA A 132 2.21 -9.16 -10.80
CA ALA A 132 0.81 -8.91 -11.09
C ALA A 132 0.34 -9.70 -12.32
N ALA A 133 1.10 -9.64 -13.42
CA ALA A 133 0.79 -10.39 -14.62
C ALA A 133 0.79 -11.91 -14.36
N PHE A 134 1.77 -12.40 -13.60
CA PHE A 134 1.83 -13.79 -13.16
C PHE A 134 0.62 -14.17 -12.28
N ALA A 135 0.24 -13.33 -11.32
CA ALA A 135 -0.92 -13.57 -10.46
C ALA A 135 -2.23 -13.62 -11.25
N VAL A 136 -2.43 -12.73 -12.24
CA VAL A 136 -3.58 -12.80 -13.16
C VAL A 136 -3.58 -14.10 -13.97
N LEU A 137 -2.42 -14.50 -14.51
CA LEU A 137 -2.30 -15.76 -15.23
C LEU A 137 -2.66 -16.97 -14.35
N VAL A 138 -2.16 -17.01 -13.12
CA VAL A 138 -2.51 -18.05 -12.14
C VAL A 138 -4.02 -18.06 -11.88
N ILE A 139 -4.64 -16.89 -11.68
CA ILE A 139 -6.09 -16.81 -11.46
C ILE A 139 -6.85 -17.38 -12.67
N ILE A 140 -6.48 -17.00 -13.89
CA ILE A 140 -7.11 -17.49 -15.11
C ILE A 140 -6.97 -19.02 -15.20
N LEU A 141 -5.73 -19.53 -15.10
CA LEU A 141 -5.47 -20.98 -15.17
C LEU A 141 -6.14 -21.75 -14.03
N GLY A 142 -6.21 -21.17 -12.84
CA GLY A 142 -6.89 -21.73 -11.69
C GLY A 142 -8.38 -21.94 -11.93
N HIS A 143 -9.05 -20.99 -12.59
CA HIS A 143 -10.49 -21.08 -12.88
C HIS A 143 -10.80 -21.86 -14.17
N THR A 144 -9.88 -21.95 -15.13
CA THR A 144 -10.13 -22.62 -16.42
C THR A 144 -9.61 -24.05 -16.49
N VAL A 145 -8.42 -24.30 -15.96
CA VAL A 145 -7.73 -25.62 -16.05
C VAL A 145 -7.75 -26.35 -14.70
N GLY A 146 -7.90 -25.64 -13.58
CA GLY A 146 -7.88 -26.23 -12.25
C GLY A 146 -6.46 -26.50 -11.76
N LEU A 147 -5.69 -25.44 -11.51
CA LEU A 147 -4.34 -25.55 -10.96
C LEU A 147 -4.33 -26.21 -9.56
N PRO A 148 -3.28 -26.99 -9.22
CA PRO A 148 -3.13 -27.51 -7.87
C PRO A 148 -2.98 -26.36 -6.86
N THR A 149 -3.54 -26.52 -5.67
CA THR A 149 -3.48 -25.53 -4.59
C THR A 149 -2.12 -25.53 -3.88
N LEU A 150 -1.09 -25.02 -4.55
CA LEU A 150 0.24 -24.91 -3.96
C LEU A 150 0.37 -23.67 -3.03
N PRO A 151 1.14 -23.75 -1.93
CA PRO A 151 1.31 -22.64 -0.99
C PRO A 151 1.79 -21.33 -1.63
N ILE A 152 2.56 -21.41 -2.72
CA ILE A 152 3.14 -20.25 -3.39
C ILE A 152 2.09 -19.35 -4.08
N TRP A 153 0.95 -19.92 -4.49
CA TRP A 153 -0.11 -19.18 -5.20
C TRP A 153 -1.52 -19.42 -4.65
N HIS A 154 -1.66 -20.15 -3.55
CA HIS A 154 -2.95 -20.38 -2.90
C HIS A 154 -3.68 -19.07 -2.57
N ASN A 155 -2.96 -18.06 -2.09
CA ASN A 155 -3.55 -16.80 -1.62
C ASN A 155 -4.14 -15.92 -2.73
N VAL A 156 -3.75 -16.14 -3.99
CA VAL A 156 -4.35 -15.44 -5.15
C VAL A 156 -5.57 -16.17 -5.71
N LEU A 157 -5.78 -17.43 -5.35
CA LEU A 157 -6.91 -18.25 -5.78
C LEU A 157 -8.03 -18.33 -4.74
N VAL A 158 -7.69 -18.23 -3.44
CA VAL A 158 -8.63 -18.41 -2.34
C VAL A 158 -8.48 -17.27 -1.33
N MET A 159 -9.59 -16.63 -0.97
CA MET A 159 -9.63 -15.65 0.11
C MET A 159 -9.50 -16.36 1.47
N LYS A 160 -8.28 -16.36 2.02
CA LYS A 160 -7.96 -16.88 3.35
C LYS A 160 -6.81 -16.11 4.00
N GLY A 161 -7.08 -15.53 5.17
CA GLY A 161 -6.08 -14.86 6.00
C GLY A 161 -5.56 -13.54 5.42
N ASN A 162 -4.59 -12.93 6.11
CA ASN A 162 -4.11 -11.58 5.79
C ASN A 162 -3.35 -11.51 4.46
N LYS A 163 -2.83 -12.63 3.97
CA LYS A 163 -2.11 -12.65 2.69
C LYS A 163 -3.01 -12.48 1.48
N SER A 164 -4.19 -13.11 1.44
CA SER A 164 -5.14 -12.88 0.35
C SER A 164 -5.78 -11.48 0.44
N ILE A 165 -5.89 -10.91 1.63
CA ILE A 165 -6.27 -9.50 1.83
C ILE A 165 -5.22 -8.57 1.19
N ASN A 166 -3.93 -8.81 1.45
CA ASN A 166 -2.84 -8.11 0.78
C ASN A 166 -2.97 -8.20 -0.75
N ASP A 167 -3.23 -9.39 -1.28
CA ASP A 167 -3.28 -9.60 -2.74
C ASP A 167 -4.46 -8.86 -3.37
N ALA A 168 -5.62 -8.86 -2.71
CA ALA A 168 -6.75 -8.03 -3.11
C ALA A 168 -6.42 -6.52 -3.07
N LEU A 169 -5.67 -6.05 -2.06
CA LEU A 169 -5.23 -4.64 -1.96
C LEU A 169 -4.23 -4.27 -3.06
N LEU A 170 -3.31 -5.17 -3.42
CA LEU A 170 -2.40 -4.96 -4.54
C LEU A 170 -3.14 -4.93 -5.89
N PHE A 171 -4.17 -5.76 -6.08
CA PHE A 171 -5.05 -5.67 -7.25
C PHE A 171 -5.85 -4.37 -7.29
N ALA A 172 -6.37 -3.90 -6.14
CA ALA A 172 -7.00 -2.59 -6.05
C ALA A 172 -6.04 -1.46 -6.44
N LEU A 173 -4.76 -1.55 -6.05
CA LEU A 173 -3.74 -0.60 -6.44
C LEU A 173 -3.47 -0.61 -7.95
N ILE A 174 -3.40 -1.80 -8.57
CA ILE A 174 -3.26 -1.95 -10.03
C ILE A 174 -4.46 -1.33 -10.74
N GLY A 175 -5.69 -1.63 -10.28
CA GLY A 175 -6.91 -1.07 -10.83
C GLY A 175 -6.96 0.46 -10.73
N ALA A 176 -6.63 1.01 -9.56
CA ALA A 176 -6.59 2.46 -9.38
C ALA A 176 -5.52 3.11 -10.27
N SER A 177 -4.36 2.46 -10.42
CA SER A 177 -3.29 2.94 -11.29
C SER A 177 -3.72 2.95 -12.75
N ALA A 178 -4.39 1.87 -13.20
CA ALA A 178 -4.92 1.77 -14.56
C ALA A 178 -6.00 2.83 -14.81
N ALA A 179 -6.88 3.10 -13.84
CA ALA A 179 -7.86 4.19 -13.95
C ALA A 179 -7.19 5.56 -14.06
N VAL A 180 -6.13 5.84 -13.29
CA VAL A 180 -5.36 7.09 -13.40
C VAL A 180 -4.78 7.27 -14.81
N TRP A 181 -4.20 6.21 -15.38
CA TRP A 181 -3.71 6.23 -16.77
C TRP A 181 -4.84 6.42 -17.78
N GLY A 182 -5.96 5.73 -17.60
CA GLY A 182 -7.14 5.88 -18.47
C GLY A 182 -7.67 7.31 -18.48
N LEU A 183 -7.79 7.93 -17.31
CA LEU A 183 -8.21 9.33 -17.18
C LEU A 183 -7.19 10.31 -17.77
N ALA A 184 -5.89 10.02 -17.69
CA ALA A 184 -4.85 10.84 -18.33
C ALA A 184 -4.97 10.78 -19.86
N HIS A 185 -5.15 9.59 -20.44
CA HIS A 185 -5.33 9.42 -21.88
C HIS A 185 -6.62 10.05 -22.42
N LEU A 186 -7.70 10.09 -21.64
CA LEU A 186 -8.93 10.82 -22.02
C LEU A 186 -8.73 12.34 -22.11
N ASN A 187 -7.76 12.88 -21.36
CA ASN A 187 -7.46 14.31 -21.36
C ASN A 187 -6.47 14.70 -22.46
N ASP A 188 -5.87 13.73 -23.15
CA ASP A 188 -4.91 13.94 -24.22
C ASP A 188 -5.63 14.07 -25.58
N THR A 189 -5.75 15.29 -26.09
CA THR A 189 -6.62 15.62 -27.24
C THR A 189 -6.09 15.17 -28.60
N ARG A 190 -4.92 14.52 -28.68
CA ARG A 190 -4.16 14.52 -29.95
C ARG A 190 -3.58 13.21 -30.49
N ASP A 191 -3.91 12.03 -29.95
CA ASP A 191 -3.82 10.71 -30.68
C ASP A 191 -3.94 9.47 -29.77
N ARG A 192 -3.92 9.62 -28.43
CA ARG A 192 -3.74 8.49 -27.50
C ARG A 192 -4.98 8.08 -26.71
N TRP A 193 -6.14 8.65 -27.01
CA TRP A 193 -7.40 8.34 -26.33
C TRP A 193 -7.76 6.85 -26.40
N HIS A 194 -7.32 6.14 -27.45
CA HIS A 194 -7.56 4.71 -27.63
C HIS A 194 -6.93 3.83 -26.53
N TRP A 195 -5.91 4.33 -25.82
CA TRP A 195 -5.33 3.64 -24.65
C TRP A 195 -6.19 3.76 -23.38
N ALA A 196 -7.17 4.67 -23.35
CA ALA A 196 -8.07 4.79 -22.21
C ALA A 196 -8.94 3.54 -22.04
N GLY A 197 -9.46 2.98 -23.13
CA GLY A 197 -10.30 1.77 -23.10
C GLY A 197 -9.61 0.58 -22.44
N PRO A 198 -8.42 0.16 -22.91
CA PRO A 198 -7.63 -0.90 -22.27
C PRO A 198 -7.30 -0.62 -20.80
N ALA A 199 -6.99 0.62 -20.43
CA ALA A 199 -6.68 0.98 -19.05
C ALA A 199 -7.91 0.83 -18.13
N PHE A 200 -9.09 1.26 -18.57
CA PHE A 200 -10.33 1.02 -17.84
C PHE A 200 -10.72 -0.47 -17.83
N ALA A 201 -10.43 -1.23 -18.89
CA ALA A 201 -10.63 -2.67 -18.89
C ALA A 201 -9.78 -3.36 -17.80
N VAL A 202 -8.52 -2.97 -17.61
CA VAL A 202 -7.68 -3.47 -16.50
C VAL A 202 -8.29 -3.10 -15.13
N THR A 203 -8.85 -1.90 -15.01
CA THR A 203 -9.57 -1.48 -13.79
C THR A 203 -10.77 -2.39 -13.51
N ILE A 204 -11.57 -2.70 -14.53
CA ILE A 204 -12.75 -3.58 -14.41
C ILE A 204 -12.33 -5.01 -14.06
N VAL A 205 -11.29 -5.55 -14.72
CA VAL A 205 -10.77 -6.91 -14.45
C VAL A 205 -10.28 -7.02 -13.02
N THR A 206 -9.51 -6.06 -12.53
CA THR A 206 -9.02 -6.07 -11.14
C THR A 206 -10.15 -5.87 -10.12
N ALA A 207 -11.15 -5.03 -10.42
CA ALA A 207 -12.37 -4.94 -9.61
C ALA A 207 -13.13 -6.26 -9.55
N ALA A 208 -13.24 -6.99 -10.67
CA ALA A 208 -13.86 -8.31 -10.74
C ALA A 208 -13.07 -9.34 -9.91
N ILE A 209 -11.73 -9.34 -9.99
CA ILE A 209 -10.88 -10.19 -9.14
C ILE A 209 -11.15 -9.90 -7.65
N VAL A 210 -11.16 -8.63 -7.24
CA VAL A 210 -11.40 -8.23 -5.83
C VAL A 210 -12.83 -8.50 -5.35
N THR A 211 -13.79 -8.63 -6.26
CA THR A 211 -15.20 -8.85 -5.91
C THR A 211 -15.57 -10.34 -5.93
N VAL A 212 -15.03 -11.09 -6.90
CA VAL A 212 -15.44 -12.47 -7.19
C VAL A 212 -14.41 -13.48 -6.67
N THR A 213 -13.14 -13.35 -7.06
CA THR A 213 -12.09 -14.31 -6.70
C THR A 213 -11.57 -14.09 -5.28
N LEU A 214 -11.29 -12.84 -4.94
CA LEU A 214 -10.73 -12.41 -3.67
C LEU A 214 -11.69 -11.43 -2.98
N PRO A 215 -12.93 -11.85 -2.62
CA PRO A 215 -13.97 -10.97 -2.11
C PRO A 215 -13.50 -10.20 -0.87
N ASN A 216 -13.13 -8.93 -1.07
CA ASN A 216 -12.62 -8.06 0.00
C ASN A 216 -13.23 -6.66 -0.10
N ARG A 217 -14.10 -6.33 0.86
CA ARG A 217 -14.78 -5.02 0.94
C ARG A 217 -13.80 -3.87 1.14
N THR A 218 -12.70 -4.07 1.87
CA THR A 218 -11.70 -3.03 2.07
C THR A 218 -10.99 -2.70 0.77
N SER A 219 -10.56 -3.71 0.02
CA SER A 219 -9.86 -3.51 -1.24
C SER A 219 -10.76 -2.85 -2.28
N LEU A 220 -12.03 -3.24 -2.34
CA LEU A 220 -13.01 -2.57 -3.21
C LEU A 220 -13.22 -1.11 -2.79
N LEU A 221 -13.41 -0.84 -1.50
CA LEU A 221 -13.51 0.53 -0.97
C LEU A 221 -12.26 1.35 -1.28
N GLY A 222 -11.08 0.77 -1.08
CA GLY A 222 -9.79 1.39 -1.40
C GLY A 222 -9.67 1.73 -2.88
N LEU A 223 -10.05 0.82 -3.79
CA LEU A 223 -10.10 1.07 -5.22
C LEU A 223 -11.04 2.23 -5.56
N LEU A 224 -12.29 2.17 -5.08
CA LEU A 224 -13.31 3.19 -5.36
C LEU A 224 -12.88 4.56 -4.85
N LEU A 225 -12.39 4.63 -3.60
CA LEU A 225 -11.89 5.87 -3.01
C LEU A 225 -10.67 6.40 -3.75
N ALA A 226 -9.75 5.53 -4.17
CA ALA A 226 -8.55 5.94 -4.91
C ALA A 226 -8.89 6.45 -6.32
N VAL A 227 -9.82 5.82 -7.03
CA VAL A 227 -10.32 6.29 -8.34
C VAL A 227 -11.03 7.63 -8.17
N PHE A 228 -11.91 7.75 -7.18
CA PHE A 228 -12.55 9.03 -6.84
C PHE A 228 -11.53 10.11 -6.54
N ALA A 229 -10.55 9.82 -5.69
CA ALA A 229 -9.49 10.73 -5.33
C ALA A 229 -8.59 11.12 -6.52
N ALA A 230 -8.34 10.20 -7.45
CA ALA A 230 -7.64 10.47 -8.70
C ALA A 230 -8.41 11.47 -9.58
N CYS A 231 -9.74 11.33 -9.67
CA CYS A 231 -10.61 12.30 -10.33
C CYS A 231 -10.50 13.68 -9.66
N VAL A 232 -10.59 13.73 -8.32
CA VAL A 232 -10.43 14.99 -7.56
C VAL A 232 -9.07 15.61 -7.82
N HIS A 233 -8.00 14.84 -7.80
CA HIS A 233 -6.65 15.33 -8.04
C HIS A 233 -6.48 15.86 -9.48
N GLN A 234 -6.97 15.14 -10.49
CA GLN A 234 -6.92 15.54 -11.90
C GLN A 234 -7.70 16.84 -12.17
N TRP A 235 -8.88 16.99 -11.58
CA TRP A 235 -9.76 18.13 -11.81
C TRP A 235 -9.81 19.11 -10.64
N ARG A 236 -8.79 19.16 -9.79
CA ARG A 236 -8.74 20.08 -8.64
C ARG A 236 -8.74 21.57 -9.00
N GLY A 237 -8.47 21.93 -10.25
CA GLY A 237 -8.68 23.29 -10.76
C GLY A 237 -10.15 23.62 -11.08
N ARG A 238 -11.05 22.62 -11.11
CA ARG A 238 -12.47 22.72 -11.48
C ARG A 238 -13.37 22.00 -10.48
N LEU A 239 -13.05 22.07 -9.19
CA LEU A 239 -13.74 21.31 -8.11
C LEU A 239 -15.25 21.51 -8.08
N ARG A 240 -15.77 22.70 -8.44
CA ARG A 240 -17.23 22.95 -8.48
C ARG A 240 -17.93 22.07 -9.52
N VAL A 241 -17.37 21.98 -10.72
CA VAL A 241 -17.92 21.14 -11.81
C VAL A 241 -17.80 19.66 -11.44
N LEU A 242 -16.67 19.28 -10.87
CA LEU A 242 -16.45 17.91 -10.41
C LEU A 242 -17.43 17.54 -9.29
N ALA A 243 -17.66 18.42 -8.30
CA ALA A 243 -18.61 18.18 -7.23
C ALA A 243 -20.02 17.95 -7.77
N VAL A 244 -20.47 18.76 -8.73
CA VAL A 244 -21.76 18.55 -9.40
C VAL A 244 -21.80 17.20 -10.12
N ALA A 245 -20.79 16.87 -10.92
CA ALA A 245 -20.74 15.60 -11.65
C ALA A 245 -20.72 14.38 -10.70
N LEU A 246 -19.99 14.47 -9.60
CA LEU A 246 -19.91 13.44 -8.56
C LEU A 246 -21.21 13.31 -7.78
N CYS A 247 -21.86 14.43 -7.41
CA CYS A 247 -23.16 14.40 -6.74
C CYS A 247 -24.22 13.74 -7.63
N VAL A 248 -24.28 14.12 -8.91
CA VAL A 248 -25.19 13.49 -9.88
C VAL A 248 -24.88 12.00 -10.02
N GLY A 249 -23.61 11.63 -10.22
CA GLY A 249 -23.18 10.24 -10.32
C GLY A 249 -23.49 9.42 -9.06
N ALA A 250 -23.27 10.01 -7.88
CA ALA A 250 -23.55 9.37 -6.59
C ALA A 250 -25.05 9.17 -6.35
N VAL A 251 -25.89 10.15 -6.70
CA VAL A 251 -27.36 10.02 -6.59
C VAL A 251 -27.88 8.93 -7.52
N VAL A 252 -27.40 8.89 -8.77
CA VAL A 252 -27.78 7.83 -9.73
C VAL A 252 -27.31 6.46 -9.23
N ALA A 253 -26.05 6.34 -8.83
CA ALA A 253 -25.50 5.09 -8.33
C ALA A 253 -26.21 4.61 -7.04
N ALA A 254 -26.45 5.51 -6.09
CA ALA A 254 -27.18 5.21 -4.85
C ALA A 254 -28.61 4.79 -5.16
N GLY A 255 -29.30 5.48 -6.08
CA GLY A 255 -30.64 5.11 -6.52
C GLY A 255 -30.68 3.71 -7.13
N LEU A 256 -29.73 3.37 -8.01
CA LEU A 256 -29.64 2.04 -8.63
C LEU A 256 -29.28 0.93 -7.62
N VAL A 257 -28.32 1.20 -6.74
CA VAL A 257 -27.85 0.25 -5.73
C VAL A 257 -28.91 0.00 -4.64
N TRP A 258 -29.65 1.03 -4.25
CA TRP A 258 -30.71 0.93 -3.24
C TRP A 258 -31.90 0.08 -3.71
N GLN A 259 -32.11 -0.05 -5.02
CA GLN A 259 -33.15 -0.93 -5.57
C GLN A 259 -32.83 -2.42 -5.41
N ALA A 260 -31.60 -2.79 -5.04
CA ALA A 260 -31.22 -4.18 -4.82
C ALA A 260 -31.64 -4.64 -3.40
N PRO A 261 -32.55 -5.63 -3.25
CA PRO A 261 -33.01 -6.09 -1.94
C PRO A 261 -31.87 -6.58 -1.03
N SER A 262 -30.87 -7.25 -1.64
CA SER A 262 -29.69 -7.76 -0.94
C SER A 262 -28.82 -6.68 -0.32
N VAL A 263 -28.88 -5.44 -0.81
CA VAL A 263 -28.16 -4.29 -0.22
C VAL A 263 -28.93 -3.76 0.99
N GLN A 264 -30.25 -3.61 0.88
CA GLN A 264 -31.11 -3.16 1.96
C GLN A 264 -31.07 -4.11 3.16
N GLU A 265 -31.16 -5.42 2.91
CA GLU A 265 -31.08 -6.46 3.95
C GLU A 265 -29.72 -6.44 4.66
N LYS A 266 -28.61 -6.38 3.90
CA LYS A 266 -27.26 -6.33 4.48
C LYS A 266 -27.00 -5.06 5.27
N PHE A 267 -27.54 -3.92 4.81
CA PHE A 267 -27.41 -2.65 5.52
C PHE A 267 -28.20 -2.68 6.84
N THR A 268 -29.45 -3.14 6.78
CA THR A 268 -30.31 -3.30 7.97
C THR A 268 -29.68 -4.26 8.97
N LEU A 269 -29.17 -5.42 8.52
CA LEU A 269 -28.45 -6.37 9.35
C LEU A 269 -27.21 -5.74 9.99
N GLY A 270 -26.42 -4.96 9.23
CA GLY A 270 -25.23 -4.30 9.76
C GLY A 270 -25.55 -3.28 10.87
N ILE A 271 -26.65 -2.52 10.74
CA ILE A 271 -27.13 -1.62 11.79
C ILE A 271 -27.56 -2.42 13.02
N GLN A 272 -28.36 -3.47 12.84
CA GLN A 272 -28.82 -4.33 13.93
C GLN A 272 -27.66 -5.00 14.68
N GLU A 273 -26.64 -5.50 13.96
CA GLU A 273 -25.43 -6.05 14.55
C GLU A 273 -24.67 -5.01 15.39
N LEU A 274 -24.60 -3.76 14.92
CA LEU A 274 -23.90 -2.69 15.63
C LEU A 274 -24.66 -2.25 16.89
N GLU A 275 -25.98 -2.10 16.80
CA GLU A 275 -26.85 -1.81 17.95
C GLU A 275 -26.78 -2.93 18.99
N ALA A 276 -26.83 -4.19 18.54
CA ALA A 276 -26.66 -5.34 19.42
C ALA A 276 -25.28 -5.36 20.08
N ALA A 277 -24.20 -5.07 19.34
CA ALA A 277 -22.86 -4.99 19.90
C ALA A 277 -22.73 -3.88 20.95
N GLN A 278 -23.34 -2.73 20.69
CA GLN A 278 -23.41 -1.62 21.64
C GLN A 278 -24.19 -2.00 22.90
N ALA A 279 -25.25 -2.81 22.76
CA ALA A 279 -26.00 -3.39 23.86
C ALA A 279 -25.28 -4.56 24.58
N GLY A 280 -24.07 -4.92 24.14
CA GLY A 280 -23.23 -5.94 24.77
C GLY A 280 -23.25 -7.31 24.10
N ALA A 281 -23.92 -7.47 22.96
CA ALA A 281 -23.85 -8.71 22.18
C ALA A 281 -22.42 -8.95 21.66
N VAL A 282 -22.04 -10.22 21.64
CA VAL A 282 -20.73 -10.66 21.17
C VAL A 282 -20.95 -11.75 20.13
N SER A 283 -20.37 -11.54 18.95
CA SER A 283 -20.37 -12.50 17.85
C SER A 283 -19.09 -12.34 17.03
N GLU A 284 -18.78 -13.32 16.19
CA GLU A 284 -17.66 -13.26 15.24
C GLU A 284 -18.00 -12.44 13.97
N GLY A 285 -19.14 -11.73 13.97
CA GLY A 285 -19.52 -10.81 12.90
C GLY A 285 -18.49 -9.69 12.72
N SER A 286 -18.12 -9.41 11.48
CA SER A 286 -17.02 -8.48 11.15
C SER A 286 -17.18 -7.05 11.71
N TRP A 287 -18.42 -6.61 11.93
CA TRP A 287 -18.73 -5.32 12.57
C TRP A 287 -18.62 -5.38 14.09
N VAL A 288 -19.15 -6.44 14.70
CA VAL A 288 -19.13 -6.68 16.15
C VAL A 288 -17.69 -6.83 16.66
N VAL A 289 -16.86 -7.59 15.94
CA VAL A 289 -15.44 -7.76 16.26
C VAL A 289 -14.71 -6.42 16.26
N ARG A 290 -14.86 -5.62 15.20
CA ARG A 290 -14.22 -4.30 15.10
C ARG A 290 -14.73 -3.33 16.17
N PHE A 291 -16.03 -3.36 16.50
CA PHE A 291 -16.58 -2.53 17.56
C PHE A 291 -15.87 -2.77 18.90
N HIS A 292 -15.80 -4.03 19.35
CA HIS A 292 -15.14 -4.38 20.61
C HIS A 292 -13.63 -4.09 20.55
N MET A 293 -12.96 -4.41 19.46
CA MET A 293 -11.55 -4.07 19.28
C MET A 293 -11.28 -2.58 19.40
N TYR A 294 -12.07 -1.75 18.71
CA TYR A 294 -11.85 -0.30 18.69
C TYR A 294 -12.16 0.31 20.06
N ARG A 295 -13.25 -0.13 20.69
CA ARG A 295 -13.62 0.30 22.04
C ARG A 295 -12.54 -0.03 23.06
N GLU A 296 -12.15 -1.30 23.17
CA GLU A 296 -11.19 -1.73 24.20
C GLU A 296 -9.78 -1.20 23.93
N THR A 297 -9.36 -1.14 22.66
CA THR A 297 -8.05 -0.55 22.30
C THR A 297 -7.99 0.95 22.55
N THR A 298 -9.10 1.66 22.30
CA THR A 298 -9.20 3.08 22.68
C THR A 298 -9.12 3.24 24.20
N GLY A 299 -9.77 2.36 24.97
CA GLY A 299 -9.64 2.30 26.43
C GLY A 299 -8.19 2.11 26.88
N MET A 300 -7.45 1.19 26.26
CA MET A 300 -6.01 1.00 26.54
C MET A 300 -5.19 2.28 26.34
N MET A 301 -5.45 3.01 25.24
CA MET A 301 -4.79 4.29 24.97
C MET A 301 -5.19 5.37 25.98
N LEU A 302 -6.47 5.43 26.38
CA LEU A 302 -6.96 6.40 27.35
C LEU A 302 -6.43 6.16 28.77
N ASP A 303 -6.10 4.92 29.13
CA ASP A 303 -5.47 4.60 30.41
C ASP A 303 -4.03 5.12 30.52
N ALA A 304 -3.33 5.27 29.38
CA ALA A 304 -1.97 5.77 29.33
C ALA A 304 -1.74 6.65 28.09
N PRO A 305 -2.34 7.86 28.01
CA PRO A 305 -2.42 8.63 26.77
C PRO A 305 -1.07 9.15 26.28
N LEU A 306 -0.10 9.34 27.18
CA LEU A 306 1.19 9.91 26.81
C LEU A 306 2.15 8.89 26.21
N ALA A 307 2.27 7.69 26.78
CA ALA A 307 3.30 6.71 26.40
C ALA A 307 2.74 5.31 26.14
N GLY A 308 1.40 5.16 26.14
CA GLY A 308 0.73 3.88 25.97
C GLY A 308 1.00 2.93 27.12
N LEU A 309 0.55 1.70 27.00
CA LEU A 309 0.76 0.66 28.01
C LEU A 309 2.12 -0.04 27.88
N GLY A 310 2.91 0.30 26.86
CA GLY A 310 4.21 -0.29 26.55
C GLY A 310 4.15 -1.21 25.32
N LEU A 311 5.31 -1.45 24.69
CA LEU A 311 5.38 -2.29 23.50
C LEU A 311 4.96 -3.73 23.80
N GLY A 312 4.12 -4.31 22.95
CA GLY A 312 3.58 -5.66 23.14
C GLY A 312 2.49 -5.76 24.21
N SER A 313 1.98 -4.64 24.72
CA SER A 313 0.90 -4.65 25.72
C SER A 313 -0.47 -5.03 25.14
N TRP A 314 -0.66 -4.90 23.82
CA TRP A 314 -1.99 -5.00 23.23
C TRP A 314 -2.63 -6.38 23.43
N THR A 315 -1.91 -7.47 23.14
CA THR A 315 -2.42 -8.84 23.26
C THR A 315 -2.80 -9.22 24.70
N PRO A 316 -1.93 -9.05 25.73
CA PRO A 316 -2.33 -9.37 27.09
C PRO A 316 -3.49 -8.50 27.59
N GLU A 317 -3.54 -7.23 27.19
CA GLU A 317 -4.67 -6.35 27.55
C GLU A 317 -5.95 -6.72 26.81
N TRP A 318 -5.87 -7.18 25.56
CA TRP A 318 -7.01 -7.72 24.82
C TRP A 318 -7.56 -8.98 25.48
N HIS A 319 -6.69 -9.92 25.87
CA HIS A 319 -7.11 -11.11 26.61
C HIS A 319 -7.76 -10.78 27.96
N ARG A 320 -7.35 -9.67 28.59
CA ARG A 320 -7.89 -9.23 29.88
C ARG A 320 -9.25 -8.52 29.75
N ARG A 321 -9.42 -7.71 28.71
CA ARG A 321 -10.58 -6.78 28.56
C ARG A 321 -11.60 -7.24 27.52
N GLY A 322 -11.13 -7.89 26.47
CA GLY A 322 -11.92 -8.29 25.32
C GLY A 322 -12.89 -9.43 25.63
N PRO A 323 -13.95 -9.58 24.82
CA PRO A 323 -14.86 -10.72 24.96
C PRO A 323 -14.14 -12.05 24.75
N LYS A 324 -14.44 -13.06 25.59
CA LYS A 324 -13.82 -14.40 25.50
C LYS A 324 -14.01 -15.08 24.15
N LEU A 325 -15.14 -14.83 23.46
CA LEU A 325 -15.39 -15.36 22.12
C LEU A 325 -14.37 -14.85 21.08
N LEU A 326 -13.77 -13.68 21.32
CA LEU A 326 -12.85 -13.01 20.41
C LEU A 326 -11.40 -13.07 20.89
N TYR A 327 -11.09 -14.04 21.76
CA TYR A 327 -9.79 -14.15 22.42
C TYR A 327 -8.63 -14.31 21.43
N ASP A 328 -8.80 -15.10 20.36
CA ASP A 328 -7.74 -15.46 19.43
C ASP A 328 -7.31 -14.34 18.47
N TYR A 329 -7.93 -13.16 18.55
CA TYR A 329 -7.51 -12.01 17.76
C TYR A 329 -6.27 -11.35 18.36
N SER A 330 -5.25 -11.12 17.53
CA SER A 330 -3.93 -10.64 17.95
C SER A 330 -3.58 -9.20 17.51
N MET A 331 -4.53 -8.50 16.90
CA MET A 331 -4.39 -7.08 16.52
C MET A 331 -5.77 -6.40 16.40
N PRO A 332 -5.87 -5.07 16.59
CA PRO A 332 -7.15 -4.36 16.61
C PRO A 332 -7.70 -4.00 15.23
N HIS A 333 -7.09 -4.51 14.14
CA HIS A 333 -7.41 -4.14 12.75
C HIS A 333 -7.29 -2.63 12.43
N ASN A 334 -6.64 -1.83 13.27
CA ASN A 334 -6.38 -0.42 13.03
C ASN A 334 -5.00 -0.05 13.60
N ASP A 335 -4.04 0.29 12.73
CA ASP A 335 -2.66 0.56 13.17
C ASP A 335 -2.53 1.84 14.01
N PHE A 336 -3.42 2.83 13.81
CA PHE A 336 -3.43 4.05 14.63
C PHE A 336 -3.83 3.76 16.06
N LEU A 337 -4.89 2.97 16.25
CA LEU A 337 -5.32 2.52 17.57
C LEU A 337 -4.31 1.58 18.21
N TRP A 338 -3.74 0.65 17.42
CA TRP A 338 -2.69 -0.24 17.91
C TRP A 338 -1.48 0.54 18.45
N LEU A 339 -0.90 1.40 17.61
CA LEU A 339 0.25 2.20 18.00
C LEU A 339 -0.10 3.15 19.14
N GLY A 340 -1.32 3.70 19.14
CA GLY A 340 -1.87 4.52 20.23
C GLY A 340 -1.96 3.77 21.56
N ALA A 341 -2.39 2.52 21.56
CA ALA A 341 -2.49 1.70 22.78
C ALA A 341 -1.11 1.34 23.35
N GLU A 342 -0.12 1.03 22.50
CA GLU A 342 1.21 0.62 22.95
C GLU A 342 2.14 1.80 23.26
N THR A 343 2.00 2.91 22.53
CA THR A 343 2.94 4.06 22.58
C THR A 343 2.28 5.41 22.88
N GLY A 344 0.95 5.43 23.08
CA GLY A 344 0.20 6.63 23.40
C GLY A 344 -0.21 7.46 22.18
N VAL A 345 -0.95 8.54 22.45
CA VAL A 345 -1.36 9.53 21.45
C VAL A 345 -0.18 10.04 20.60
N PRO A 346 1.04 10.28 21.14
CA PRO A 346 2.16 10.69 20.31
C PRO A 346 2.50 9.69 19.20
N GLY A 347 2.47 8.39 19.45
CA GLY A 347 2.74 7.38 18.41
C GLY A 347 1.68 7.39 17.32
N LEU A 348 0.39 7.46 17.70
CA LEU A 348 -0.71 7.64 16.74
C LEU A 348 -0.49 8.87 15.86
N LEU A 349 -0.13 10.02 16.47
CA LEU A 349 0.11 11.26 15.74
C LEU A 349 1.33 11.19 14.82
N ILE A 350 2.37 10.47 15.21
CA ILE A 350 3.55 10.23 14.36
C ILE A 350 3.16 9.41 13.13
N LEU A 351 2.37 8.34 13.29
CA LEU A 351 1.85 7.57 12.16
C LEU A 351 0.94 8.44 11.29
N ALA A 352 0.10 9.28 11.87
CA ALA A 352 -0.73 10.23 11.13
C ALA A 352 0.11 11.24 10.35
N ALA A 353 1.20 11.75 10.94
CA ALA A 353 2.14 12.65 10.29
C ALA A 353 2.87 11.98 9.13
N LEU A 354 3.21 10.68 9.22
CA LEU A 354 3.77 9.91 8.12
C LEU A 354 2.81 9.89 6.92
N PHE A 355 1.54 9.51 7.13
CA PHE A 355 0.53 9.48 6.07
C PHE A 355 0.24 10.87 5.52
N ALA A 356 0.08 11.87 6.39
CA ALA A 356 -0.16 13.25 5.97
C ALA A 356 0.99 13.77 5.10
N THR A 357 2.25 13.51 5.49
CA THR A 357 3.44 13.91 4.72
C THR A 357 3.42 13.26 3.34
N GLY A 358 3.17 11.95 3.25
CA GLY A 358 3.09 11.24 1.97
C GLY A 358 1.96 11.73 1.06
N LEU A 359 0.77 11.93 1.62
CA LEU A 359 -0.38 12.47 0.88
C LEU A 359 -0.12 13.89 0.40
N VAL A 360 0.51 14.75 1.21
CA VAL A 360 0.87 16.13 0.82
C VAL A 360 1.89 16.13 -0.32
N ILE A 361 2.92 15.28 -0.25
CA ILE A 361 3.92 15.15 -1.33
C ILE A 361 3.22 14.76 -2.65
N ALA A 362 2.38 13.74 -2.61
CA ALA A 362 1.67 13.24 -3.78
C ALA A 362 0.66 14.27 -4.34
N TRP A 363 -0.07 14.95 -3.45
CA TRP A 363 -1.05 15.96 -3.81
C TRP A 363 -0.42 17.20 -4.46
N ARG A 364 0.71 17.66 -3.92
CA ARG A 364 1.42 18.84 -4.43
C ARG A 364 1.96 18.65 -5.83
N ARG A 365 2.16 17.41 -6.29
CA ARG A 365 2.64 17.14 -7.64
C ARG A 365 1.48 17.10 -8.64
N HIS A 366 1.50 17.97 -9.65
CA HIS A 366 0.40 18.24 -10.59
C HIS A 366 0.37 17.34 -11.85
N ASP A 367 0.92 16.13 -11.80
CA ASP A 367 1.00 15.25 -12.98
C ASP A 367 0.50 13.82 -12.68
N ILE A 368 0.68 12.91 -13.63
CA ILE A 368 0.32 11.49 -13.46
C ILE A 368 1.03 10.84 -12.28
N THR A 369 2.31 11.14 -12.06
CA THR A 369 3.10 10.57 -10.98
C THR A 369 2.57 10.99 -9.60
N GLY A 370 2.17 12.26 -9.46
CA GLY A 370 1.49 12.75 -8.25
C GLY A 370 0.16 12.04 -8.00
N ARG A 371 -0.66 11.85 -9.04
CA ARG A 371 -1.94 11.13 -8.97
C ARG A 371 -1.78 9.67 -8.56
N LEU A 372 -0.83 8.96 -9.18
CA LEU A 372 -0.53 7.55 -8.87
C LEU A 372 -0.08 7.39 -7.41
N ALA A 373 0.84 8.24 -6.95
CA ALA A 373 1.28 8.21 -5.55
C ALA A 373 0.14 8.54 -4.58
N PHE A 374 -0.75 9.45 -4.93
CA PHE A 374 -1.88 9.83 -4.09
C PHE A 374 -2.87 8.67 -3.93
N ALA A 375 -3.21 8.02 -5.05
CA ALA A 375 -4.04 6.81 -5.06
C ALA A 375 -3.41 5.68 -4.22
N ALA A 376 -2.11 5.44 -4.38
CA ALA A 376 -1.39 4.41 -3.64
C ALA A 376 -1.38 4.67 -2.12
N MET A 377 -1.11 5.91 -1.72
CA MET A 377 -1.13 6.30 -0.30
C MET A 377 -2.52 6.22 0.32
N LEU A 378 -3.58 6.50 -0.44
CA LEU A 378 -4.96 6.35 0.04
C LEU A 378 -5.36 4.88 0.24
N ILE A 379 -4.97 3.99 -0.68
CA ILE A 379 -5.22 2.54 -0.51
C ILE A 379 -4.49 2.03 0.73
N LEU A 380 -3.22 2.41 0.90
CA LEU A 380 -2.47 2.06 2.10
C LEU A 380 -3.12 2.63 3.37
N LEU A 381 -3.58 3.88 3.35
CA LEU A 381 -4.26 4.51 4.49
C LEU A 381 -5.55 3.76 4.86
N VAL A 382 -6.39 3.44 3.88
CA VAL A 382 -7.61 2.65 4.12
C VAL A 382 -7.25 1.31 4.74
N ALA A 383 -6.26 0.60 4.20
CA ALA A 383 -5.82 -0.68 4.73
C ALA A 383 -5.24 -0.57 6.16
N THR A 384 -4.56 0.53 6.47
CA THR A 384 -4.02 0.85 7.81
C THR A 384 -5.15 1.10 8.82
N CYS A 385 -6.24 1.73 8.38
CA CYS A 385 -7.40 2.02 9.22
C CYS A 385 -8.27 0.80 9.54
N VAL A 386 -8.28 -0.25 8.71
CA VAL A 386 -9.26 -1.36 8.85
C VAL A 386 -8.71 -2.78 8.75
N ASN A 387 -7.42 -2.97 8.44
CA ASN A 387 -6.76 -4.28 8.38
C ASN A 387 -5.37 -4.32 9.03
N SER A 388 -4.96 -3.28 9.77
CA SER A 388 -3.60 -3.19 10.34
C SER A 388 -2.48 -3.45 9.30
N ALA A 389 -2.58 -2.78 8.15
CA ALA A 389 -1.69 -2.97 7.02
C ALA A 389 -0.22 -2.66 7.31
N MET A 390 0.09 -1.86 8.33
CA MET A 390 1.45 -1.58 8.75
C MET A 390 1.98 -2.67 9.68
N ARG A 391 1.23 -3.10 10.71
CA ARG A 391 1.70 -4.09 11.70
C ARG A 391 1.79 -5.53 11.14
N ASP A 392 0.82 -5.95 10.34
CA ASP A 392 0.77 -7.32 9.84
C ASP A 392 1.92 -7.61 8.87
N ALA A 393 2.57 -8.78 8.98
CA ALA A 393 3.71 -9.13 8.14
C ALA A 393 3.33 -9.38 6.68
N ALA A 394 2.18 -10.03 6.45
CA ALA A 394 1.71 -10.43 5.12
C ALA A 394 1.24 -9.23 4.29
N ILE A 395 0.67 -8.20 4.93
CA ILE A 395 0.31 -6.93 4.27
C ILE A 395 1.47 -5.94 4.31
N GLY A 396 2.10 -5.77 5.48
CA GLY A 396 3.01 -4.66 5.77
C GLY A 396 4.42 -4.76 5.17
N LEU A 397 4.78 -5.89 4.57
CA LEU A 397 5.98 -5.97 3.72
C LEU A 397 5.69 -5.62 2.27
N SER A 398 4.50 -5.94 1.77
CA SER A 398 4.18 -5.85 0.35
C SER A 398 3.51 -4.53 0.00
N LEU A 399 2.38 -4.20 0.63
CA LEU A 399 1.62 -3.01 0.28
C LEU A 399 2.35 -1.71 0.63
N PRO A 400 2.93 -1.52 1.84
CA PRO A 400 3.71 -0.32 2.14
C PRO A 400 4.93 -0.17 1.23
N TRP A 401 5.62 -1.28 0.91
CA TRP A 401 6.73 -1.29 -0.03
C TRP A 401 6.30 -0.69 -1.38
N ILE A 402 5.27 -1.25 -2.02
CA ILE A 402 4.81 -0.76 -3.32
C ILE A 402 4.29 0.69 -3.24
N ALA A 403 3.49 1.03 -2.23
CA ALA A 403 2.94 2.37 -2.07
C ALA A 403 4.05 3.43 -1.88
N PHE A 404 5.09 3.12 -1.10
CA PHE A 404 6.21 4.04 -0.91
C PHE A 404 7.16 4.09 -2.12
N LEU A 405 7.23 3.05 -2.98
CA LEU A 405 7.90 3.17 -4.28
C LEU A 405 7.18 4.17 -5.20
N TYR A 406 5.84 4.17 -5.21
CA TYR A 406 5.05 5.17 -5.95
C TYR A 406 5.32 6.58 -5.42
N LEU A 407 5.33 6.74 -4.09
CA LEU A 407 5.65 8.00 -3.43
C LEU A 407 7.10 8.44 -3.69
N HIS A 408 8.04 7.51 -3.76
CA HIS A 408 9.42 7.77 -4.14
C HIS A 408 9.49 8.38 -5.55
N LEU A 409 8.80 7.76 -6.52
CA LEU A 409 8.74 8.27 -7.90
C LEU A 409 8.07 9.64 -8.00
N ALA A 410 7.09 9.97 -7.15
CA ALA A 410 6.49 11.30 -7.09
C ALA A 410 7.47 12.43 -6.78
N ARG A 411 8.71 12.12 -6.38
CA ARG A 411 9.76 13.12 -6.14
C ARG A 411 10.83 13.14 -7.23
N ALA A 412 10.80 12.17 -8.14
CA ALA A 412 11.74 12.10 -9.26
C ALA A 412 11.39 13.15 -10.34
N PRO A 413 12.38 13.80 -10.96
CA PRO A 413 12.11 14.73 -12.06
C PRO A 413 11.51 13.99 -13.28
N GLY A 414 10.68 14.70 -14.06
CA GLY A 414 10.06 14.15 -15.27
C GLY A 414 9.07 13.02 -14.99
N ASN A 415 8.83 12.18 -15.99
CA ASN A 415 7.92 11.02 -15.88
C ASN A 415 8.73 9.72 -15.77
N PRO A 416 9.00 9.22 -14.54
CA PRO A 416 9.81 8.02 -14.34
C PRO A 416 9.10 6.71 -14.75
N TRP A 417 7.77 6.74 -14.95
CA TRP A 417 6.98 5.56 -15.26
C TRP A 417 7.29 4.98 -16.64
N VAL A 418 7.78 5.80 -17.57
CA VAL A 418 8.26 5.38 -18.90
C VAL A 418 9.31 4.26 -18.80
N GLY A 419 10.12 4.25 -17.73
CA GLY A 419 11.12 3.22 -17.50
C GLY A 419 10.56 1.89 -16.99
N VAL A 420 9.31 1.84 -16.51
CA VAL A 420 8.73 0.63 -15.91
C VAL A 420 8.39 -0.41 -16.96
N LEU A 421 7.82 -0.01 -18.10
CA LEU A 421 7.56 -0.92 -19.21
C LEU A 421 8.69 -0.87 -20.25
N PRO A 422 9.12 -2.03 -20.80
CA PRO A 422 10.19 -2.06 -21.79
C PRO A 422 9.74 -1.55 -23.16
N GLY A 423 10.67 -0.93 -23.90
CA GLY A 423 10.52 -0.59 -25.31
C GLY A 423 9.37 0.39 -25.60
N GLU A 424 8.60 0.10 -26.66
CA GLU A 424 7.51 0.95 -27.12
C GLU A 424 6.33 1.04 -26.15
N TRP A 425 6.18 0.05 -25.25
CA TRP A 425 5.16 0.07 -24.18
C TRP A 425 5.40 1.19 -23.16
N GLY A 426 6.65 1.63 -22.98
CA GLY A 426 6.95 2.83 -22.19
C GLY A 426 6.35 4.11 -22.81
N ALA A 427 6.05 4.12 -24.11
CA ALA A 427 5.40 5.26 -24.77
C ALA A 427 3.94 5.44 -24.34
N VAL A 428 3.26 4.36 -23.96
CA VAL A 428 1.92 4.39 -23.35
C VAL A 428 1.95 5.17 -22.04
N LEU A 429 3.03 5.04 -21.28
CA LEU A 429 3.20 5.71 -19.98
C LEU A 429 3.74 7.14 -20.07
N ARG A 430 3.73 7.80 -21.24
CA ARG A 430 4.18 9.20 -21.39
C ARG A 430 3.08 10.25 -21.15
N GLY A 431 1.88 9.81 -20.74
CA GLY A 431 0.66 10.64 -20.67
C GLY A 431 0.69 11.81 -19.70
#